data_AF-A0A151BLS3-F1
#
_entry.id   AF-A0A151BLS3-F1
#
_cell.length_a   1.000
_cell.length_b   1.000
_cell.length_c   1.000
_cell.angle_alpha   90.00
_cell.angle_beta   90.00
_cell.angle_gamma   90.00
#
_symmetry.space_group_name_H-M   'P 1'
#
loop_
_entity.id
_entity.type
_entity.pdbx_description
1 polymer ?
#
loop_
_entity_poly.entity_id
_entity_poly.type
_entity_poly.pdbx_seq_one_letter_code
_entity_poly.pdbx_strand_id
1 'polypeptide(L)'
;MRNRDNAERKPTILKLGGSAITEKGTPLTPSMSVIRRLAREVSEAEVSPLILIHGGGSFGHPLAEKYRLKEGFRDPSQLVGFSKTHEAMVSLNKLVVEALIEEGIPAFGMPPSSFTVTRMGRVYGLEDKPIRMAIDLGLVPILYGDVTLDLEKGFAILSGDQIAALLAVRLGAERIIMGVDVDGLYTEDPKLNPSARLIQHLTIKDLEEIWRGIRGSSSPDVTGGMMGKILELIPPIKRGAKALIVNALKPRNVYKALKGEPGIGTEITKE
;
A
#
# COMPACT_ATOMS: atom_id res chain seq x y z
N MET A 1 -25.11 -13.50 14.09
CA MET A 1 -25.50 -13.73 12.68
C MET A 1 -24.31 -13.36 11.81
N ARG A 2 -23.83 -14.25 10.93
CA ARG A 2 -22.82 -13.87 9.92
C ARG A 2 -23.51 -12.98 8.89
N ASN A 3 -22.92 -11.85 8.53
CA ASN A 3 -23.44 -11.01 7.45
C ASN A 3 -23.13 -11.73 6.13
N ARG A 4 -24.01 -12.67 5.71
CA ARG A 4 -23.77 -13.58 4.58
C ARG A 4 -23.46 -12.83 3.29
N ASP A 5 -23.98 -11.62 3.15
CA ASP A 5 -23.74 -10.74 2.00
C ASP A 5 -22.27 -10.30 1.85
N ASN A 6 -21.49 -10.25 2.94
CA ASN A 6 -20.06 -9.89 2.87
C ASN A 6 -19.17 -11.07 2.48
N ALA A 7 -19.56 -12.31 2.81
CA ALA A 7 -18.74 -13.51 2.57
C ALA A 7 -18.63 -13.88 1.09
N GLU A 8 -19.59 -13.44 0.26
CA GLU A 8 -19.61 -13.70 -1.18
C GLU A 8 -19.08 -12.52 -2.03
N ARG A 9 -18.90 -11.34 -1.42
CA ARG A 9 -18.41 -10.14 -2.13
C ARG A 9 -16.89 -10.10 -2.15
N LYS A 10 -16.34 -9.82 -3.34
CA LYS A 10 -14.91 -9.60 -3.52
C LYS A 10 -14.50 -8.28 -2.85
N PRO A 11 -13.43 -8.24 -2.03
CA PRO A 11 -13.02 -7.01 -1.39
C PRO A 11 -12.39 -6.03 -2.37
N THR A 12 -12.51 -4.75 -2.04
CA THR A 12 -11.64 -3.70 -2.60
C THR A 12 -10.44 -3.52 -1.69
N ILE A 13 -9.24 -3.45 -2.28
CA ILE A 13 -8.01 -3.15 -1.57
C ILE A 13 -7.63 -1.69 -1.86
N LEU A 14 -7.57 -0.85 -0.84
CA LEU A 14 -7.07 0.51 -0.96
C LEU A 14 -5.73 0.63 -0.23
N LYS A 15 -4.68 1.04 -0.94
CA LYS A 15 -3.42 1.41 -0.34
C LYS A 15 -3.22 2.92 -0.35
N LEU A 16 -2.94 3.51 0.79
CA LEU A 16 -2.49 4.90 0.94
C LEU A 16 -0.96 4.96 1.08
N GLY A 17 -0.29 5.58 0.12
CA GLY A 17 1.15 5.76 0.12
C GLY A 17 1.61 6.59 1.32
N GLY A 18 2.68 6.16 1.97
CA GLY A 18 3.24 6.92 3.11
C GLY A 18 3.64 8.35 2.73
N SER A 19 4.07 8.58 1.49
CA SER A 19 4.35 9.92 0.96
C SER A 19 3.12 10.83 0.85
N ALA A 20 1.91 10.27 0.83
CA ALA A 20 0.67 11.03 0.80
C ALA A 20 0.19 11.41 2.21
N ILE A 21 0.37 10.50 3.18
CA ILE A 21 -0.16 10.67 4.55
C ILE A 21 0.88 11.17 5.57
N THR A 22 2.11 11.44 5.13
CA THR A 22 3.18 11.98 5.98
C THR A 22 3.96 13.07 5.25
N GLU A 23 4.65 13.93 5.99
CA GLU A 23 5.47 14.99 5.44
C GLU A 23 6.89 14.49 5.11
N LYS A 24 7.33 14.71 3.87
CA LYS A 24 8.70 14.38 3.46
C LYS A 24 9.69 15.36 4.09
N GLY A 25 10.84 14.86 4.52
CA GLY A 25 11.94 15.67 5.06
C GLY A 25 11.89 15.87 6.57
N THR A 26 10.75 15.61 7.22
CA THR A 26 10.63 15.69 8.68
C THR A 26 10.20 14.33 9.25
N PRO A 27 11.11 13.60 9.92
CA PRO A 27 10.80 12.30 10.50
C PRO A 27 9.64 12.37 11.50
N LEU A 28 8.80 11.32 11.51
CA LEU A 28 7.68 11.16 12.44
C LEU A 28 6.59 12.26 12.32
N THR A 29 6.47 12.90 11.16
CA THR A 29 5.48 13.96 10.92
C THR A 29 4.32 13.49 10.05
N PRO A 30 3.10 13.39 10.59
CA PRO A 30 1.91 12.99 9.84
C PRO A 30 1.26 14.20 9.14
N SER A 31 0.71 13.96 7.95
CA SER A 31 -0.09 14.96 7.23
C SER A 31 -1.55 14.88 7.69
N MET A 32 -1.87 15.39 8.89
CA MET A 32 -3.19 15.20 9.51
C MET A 32 -4.36 15.73 8.67
N SER A 33 -4.17 16.83 7.94
CA SER A 33 -5.18 17.36 7.02
C SER A 33 -5.50 16.38 5.88
N VAL A 34 -4.47 15.69 5.36
CA VAL A 34 -4.63 14.67 4.32
C VAL A 34 -5.26 13.42 4.88
N ILE A 35 -4.81 12.94 6.05
CA ILE A 35 -5.37 11.74 6.71
C ILE A 35 -6.88 11.90 6.94
N ARG A 36 -7.31 13.02 7.54
CA ARG A 36 -8.75 13.30 7.79
C ARG A 36 -9.55 13.41 6.50
N ARG A 37 -9.04 14.13 5.50
CA ARG A 37 -9.71 14.20 4.19
C ARG A 37 -9.89 12.81 3.58
N LEU A 38 -8.84 11.99 3.61
CA LEU A 38 -8.90 10.64 3.05
C LEU A 38 -9.88 9.74 3.81
N ALA A 39 -9.93 9.84 5.14
CA ALA A 39 -10.92 9.11 5.94
C ALA A 39 -12.35 9.47 5.53
N ARG A 40 -12.63 10.77 5.35
CA ARG A 40 -13.92 11.25 4.85
C ARG A 40 -14.23 10.73 3.45
N GLU A 41 -13.28 10.80 2.52
CA GLU A 41 -13.45 10.28 1.15
C GLU A 41 -13.71 8.76 1.14
N VAL A 42 -13.10 8.01 2.05
CA VAL A 42 -13.35 6.57 2.23
C VAL A 42 -14.75 6.32 2.79
N SER A 43 -15.16 7.08 3.81
CA SER A 43 -16.48 6.96 4.44
C SER A 43 -17.61 7.25 3.43
N GLU A 44 -17.52 8.38 2.73
CA GLU A 44 -18.50 8.80 1.72
C GLU A 44 -18.61 7.82 0.53
N ALA A 45 -17.57 7.02 0.26
CA ALA A 45 -17.61 6.07 -0.85
C ALA A 45 -18.47 4.82 -0.55
N GLU A 46 -18.66 4.50 0.73
CA GLU A 46 -19.48 3.38 1.23
C GLU A 46 -19.12 2.02 0.60
N VAL A 47 -17.83 1.79 0.35
CA VAL A 47 -17.33 0.53 -0.25
C VAL A 47 -17.19 -0.53 0.83
N SER A 48 -17.87 -1.67 0.63
CA SER A 48 -17.74 -2.87 1.47
C SER A 48 -17.83 -4.14 0.60
N PRO A 49 -16.96 -5.15 0.81
CA PRO A 49 -15.90 -5.19 1.82
C PRO A 49 -14.65 -4.38 1.39
N LEU A 50 -14.03 -3.68 2.34
CA LEU A 50 -12.84 -2.85 2.13
C LEU A 50 -11.70 -3.30 3.06
N ILE A 51 -10.49 -3.35 2.52
CA ILE A 51 -9.24 -3.44 3.30
C ILE A 51 -8.40 -2.23 2.96
N LEU A 52 -7.94 -1.52 3.99
CA LEU A 52 -7.05 -0.38 3.84
C LEU A 52 -5.63 -0.76 4.27
N ILE A 53 -4.64 -0.38 3.45
CA ILE A 53 -3.23 -0.52 3.78
C ILE A 53 -2.57 0.84 3.72
N HIS A 54 -1.69 1.20 4.64
CA HIS A 54 -0.86 2.40 4.49
C HIS A 54 0.65 2.13 4.44
N GLY A 55 1.39 3.02 3.77
CA GLY A 55 2.84 3.00 3.78
C GLY A 55 3.43 3.66 5.04
N GLY A 56 4.73 3.47 5.25
CA GLY A 56 5.40 3.99 6.45
C GLY A 56 5.86 5.44 6.40
N GLY A 57 5.98 6.05 5.21
CA GLY A 57 6.27 7.47 5.07
C GLY A 57 7.48 7.93 5.91
N SER A 58 7.36 9.09 6.53
CA SER A 58 8.37 9.66 7.45
C SER A 58 8.48 8.94 8.80
N PHE A 59 7.61 7.98 9.11
CA PHE A 59 7.67 7.18 10.34
C PHE A 59 8.56 5.94 10.17
N GLY A 60 8.36 5.20 9.08
CA GLY A 60 9.10 3.97 8.82
C GLY A 60 10.48 4.20 8.19
N HIS A 61 10.54 4.96 7.08
CA HIS A 61 11.74 5.03 6.24
C HIS A 61 12.97 5.58 6.98
N PRO A 62 12.90 6.72 7.69
CA PRO A 62 14.09 7.29 8.33
C PRO A 62 14.69 6.38 9.39
N LEU A 63 13.85 5.70 10.17
CA LEU A 63 14.31 4.75 11.19
C LEU A 63 14.88 3.48 10.53
N ALA A 64 14.17 2.90 9.56
CA ALA A 64 14.64 1.70 8.85
C ALA A 64 16.00 1.93 8.16
N GLU A 65 16.22 3.12 7.60
CA GLU A 65 17.50 3.52 7.02
C GLU A 65 18.59 3.72 8.08
N LYS A 66 18.29 4.50 9.14
CA LYS A 66 19.22 4.75 10.26
C LYS A 66 19.77 3.46 10.88
N TYR A 67 18.94 2.42 10.99
CA TYR A 67 19.34 1.14 11.57
C TYR A 67 19.64 0.05 10.52
N ARG A 68 19.72 0.41 9.23
CA ARG A 68 20.06 -0.50 8.12
C ARG A 68 19.16 -1.75 8.06
N LEU A 69 17.88 -1.61 8.40
CA LEU A 69 17.00 -2.78 8.58
C LEU A 69 16.71 -3.53 7.27
N LYS A 70 16.92 -2.89 6.11
CA LYS A 70 16.80 -3.54 4.79
C LYS A 70 17.87 -4.61 4.54
N GLU A 71 19.00 -4.52 5.23
CA GLU A 71 20.14 -5.44 5.07
C GLU A 71 19.94 -6.77 5.80
N GLY A 72 18.85 -6.89 6.58
CA GLY A 72 18.62 -7.97 7.52
C GLY A 72 19.33 -7.76 8.85
N PHE A 73 19.20 -8.74 9.73
CA PHE A 73 19.91 -8.81 11.00
C PHE A 73 21.38 -9.12 10.76
N ARG A 74 22.24 -8.21 11.17
CA ARG A 74 23.70 -8.24 11.05
C ARG A 74 24.37 -8.09 12.42
N ASP A 75 23.80 -7.24 13.27
CA ASP A 75 24.35 -7.00 14.60
C ASP A 75 23.26 -6.62 15.64
N PRO A 76 23.48 -6.87 16.95
CA PRO A 76 22.49 -6.62 18.00
C PRO A 76 22.00 -5.17 18.12
N SER A 77 22.76 -4.17 17.66
CA SER A 77 22.33 -2.76 17.76
C SER A 77 21.09 -2.48 16.91
N GLN A 78 20.82 -3.31 15.91
CA GLN A 78 19.64 -3.20 15.05
C GLN A 78 18.34 -3.62 15.75
N LEU A 79 18.38 -4.37 16.84
CA LEU A 79 17.17 -4.85 17.54
C LEU A 79 16.36 -3.69 18.14
N VAL A 80 17.05 -2.69 18.70
CA VAL A 80 16.40 -1.44 19.14
C VAL A 80 15.85 -0.67 17.94
N GLY A 81 16.54 -0.72 16.80
CA GLY A 81 16.09 -0.14 15.56
C GLY A 81 14.79 -0.76 15.04
N PHE A 82 14.73 -2.09 14.99
CA PHE A 82 13.54 -2.85 14.65
C PHE A 82 12.36 -2.43 15.52
N SER A 83 12.55 -2.43 16.85
CA SER A 83 11.49 -2.06 17.80
C SER A 83 11.03 -0.61 17.62
N LYS A 84 11.96 0.33 17.46
CA LYS A 84 11.63 1.76 17.23
C LYS A 84 10.89 1.97 15.91
N THR A 85 11.28 1.27 14.85
CA THR A 85 10.59 1.34 13.56
C THR A 85 9.17 0.79 13.69
N HIS A 86 8.97 -0.34 14.36
CA HIS A 86 7.64 -0.90 14.62
C HIS A 86 6.74 0.07 15.41
N GLU A 87 7.22 0.62 16.52
CA GLU A 87 6.45 1.56 17.35
C GLU A 87 6.08 2.85 16.61
N ALA A 88 6.97 3.33 15.72
CA ALA A 88 6.64 4.44 14.84
C ALA A 88 5.51 4.08 13.87
N MET A 89 5.53 2.87 13.31
CA MET A 89 4.46 2.38 12.44
C MET A 89 3.13 2.22 13.19
N VAL A 90 3.15 1.69 14.41
CA VAL A 90 1.97 1.63 15.30
C VAL A 90 1.40 3.02 15.56
N SER A 91 2.26 4.01 15.81
CA SER A 91 1.86 5.40 16.04
C SER A 91 1.18 6.01 14.82
N LEU A 92 1.72 5.82 13.61
CA LEU A 92 1.09 6.29 12.38
C LEU A 92 -0.25 5.58 12.14
N ASN A 93 -0.30 4.27 12.35
CA ASN A 93 -1.52 3.49 12.19
C ASN A 93 -2.63 3.96 13.14
N LYS A 94 -2.28 4.28 14.40
CA LYS A 94 -3.24 4.84 15.36
C LYS A 94 -3.93 6.08 14.80
N LEU A 95 -3.17 7.03 14.24
CA LEU A 95 -3.73 8.26 13.65
C LEU A 95 -4.67 7.98 12.47
N VAL A 96 -4.31 7.01 11.62
CA VAL A 96 -5.16 6.60 10.48
C VAL A 96 -6.45 5.94 10.96
N VAL A 97 -6.35 5.00 11.92
CA VAL A 97 -7.50 4.29 12.50
C VAL A 97 -8.43 5.27 13.21
N GLU A 98 -7.92 6.17 14.04
CA GLU A 98 -8.72 7.18 14.74
C GLU A 98 -9.48 8.07 13.75
N ALA A 99 -8.82 8.57 12.70
CA ALA A 99 -9.48 9.39 11.69
C ALA A 99 -10.60 8.65 10.95
N LEU A 100 -10.45 7.34 10.69
CA LEU A 100 -11.48 6.51 10.08
C LEU A 100 -12.67 6.30 11.04
N ILE A 101 -12.40 6.05 12.32
CA ILE A 101 -13.42 5.89 13.36
C ILE A 101 -14.22 7.19 13.56
N GLU A 102 -13.55 8.35 13.52
CA GLU A 102 -14.19 9.68 13.58
C GLU A 102 -15.21 9.87 12.43
N GLU A 103 -14.97 9.25 11.28
CA GLU A 103 -15.87 9.25 10.11
C GLU A 103 -16.87 8.09 10.11
N GLY A 104 -17.00 7.37 11.24
CA GLY A 104 -17.98 6.30 11.44
C GLY A 104 -17.57 4.93 10.87
N ILE A 105 -16.34 4.78 10.37
CA ILE A 105 -15.86 3.51 9.83
C ILE A 105 -15.42 2.60 10.98
N PRO A 106 -15.89 1.33 11.06
CA PRO A 106 -15.44 0.37 12.07
C PRO A 106 -14.03 -0.16 11.73
N ALA A 107 -13.05 0.73 11.74
CA ALA A 107 -11.66 0.47 11.39
C ALA A 107 -10.97 -0.37 12.46
N PHE A 108 -10.28 -1.44 12.03
CA PHE A 108 -9.58 -2.36 12.91
C PHE A 108 -8.11 -2.46 12.53
N GLY A 109 -7.23 -1.84 13.33
CA GLY A 109 -5.78 -1.88 13.14
C GLY A 109 -5.20 -3.28 13.38
N MET A 110 -4.50 -3.82 12.38
CA MET A 110 -3.93 -5.17 12.40
C MET A 110 -2.44 -5.13 12.01
N PRO A 111 -1.49 -5.15 12.98
CA PRO A 111 -0.05 -5.11 12.71
C PRO A 111 0.40 -6.35 11.93
N PRO A 112 0.83 -6.23 10.66
CA PRO A 112 1.13 -7.40 9.83
C PRO A 112 2.30 -8.24 10.35
N SER A 113 3.22 -7.59 11.08
CA SER A 113 4.35 -8.22 11.77
C SER A 113 3.95 -9.28 12.79
N SER A 114 2.71 -9.24 13.31
CA SER A 114 2.21 -10.22 14.28
C SER A 114 1.73 -11.53 13.66
N PHE A 115 1.51 -11.57 12.35
CA PHE A 115 0.92 -12.73 11.66
C PHE A 115 1.48 -12.97 10.25
N THR A 116 2.62 -12.35 9.91
CA THR A 116 3.30 -12.49 8.63
C THR A 116 4.78 -12.80 8.85
N VAL A 117 5.30 -13.81 8.16
CA VAL A 117 6.73 -14.16 8.14
C VAL A 117 7.25 -14.00 6.71
N THR A 118 8.44 -13.43 6.56
CA THR A 118 9.11 -13.33 5.26
C THR A 118 10.24 -14.33 5.11
N ARG A 119 10.68 -14.53 3.87
CA ARG A 119 11.90 -15.25 3.52
C ARG A 119 12.61 -14.45 2.44
N MET A 120 13.86 -14.07 2.70
CA MET A 120 14.63 -13.18 1.84
C MET A 120 13.90 -11.85 1.51
N GLY A 121 13.08 -11.36 2.44
CA GLY A 121 12.31 -10.12 2.29
C GLY A 121 11.05 -10.21 1.42
N ARG A 122 10.64 -11.43 1.03
CA ARG A 122 9.33 -11.70 0.39
C ARG A 122 8.42 -12.42 1.36
N VAL A 123 7.11 -12.19 1.30
CA VAL A 123 6.17 -12.91 2.16
C VAL A 123 6.28 -14.42 1.93
N TYR A 124 6.59 -15.16 2.99
CA TYR A 124 6.65 -16.62 3.00
C TYR A 124 5.34 -17.21 3.52
N GLY A 125 4.82 -16.64 4.62
CA GLY A 125 3.56 -17.04 5.22
C GLY A 125 2.82 -15.83 5.77
N LEU A 126 1.49 -15.85 5.66
CA LEU A 126 0.58 -14.89 6.26
C LEU A 126 -0.63 -15.67 6.78
N GLU A 127 -1.01 -15.48 8.05
CA GLU A 127 -2.23 -16.04 8.61
C GLU A 127 -3.40 -15.08 8.32
N ASP A 128 -4.23 -15.41 7.32
CA ASP A 128 -5.29 -14.51 6.83
C ASP A 128 -6.66 -14.75 7.48
N LYS A 129 -6.81 -15.79 8.31
CA LYS A 129 -8.07 -16.10 8.97
C LYS A 129 -8.61 -14.95 9.84
N PRO A 130 -7.80 -14.24 10.65
CA PRO A 130 -8.30 -13.09 11.42
C PRO A 130 -8.82 -11.96 10.52
N ILE A 131 -8.19 -11.74 9.36
CA ILE A 131 -8.62 -10.73 8.38
C ILE A 131 -9.99 -11.11 7.81
N ARG A 132 -10.17 -12.36 7.40
CA ARG A 132 -11.45 -12.88 6.88
C ARG A 132 -12.56 -12.76 7.92
N MET A 133 -12.29 -13.14 9.17
CA MET A 133 -13.25 -13.02 10.26
C MET A 133 -13.64 -11.56 10.53
N ALA A 134 -12.70 -10.62 10.47
CA ALA A 134 -12.99 -9.20 10.62
C ALA A 134 -13.93 -8.70 9.52
N ILE A 135 -13.67 -9.06 8.27
CA ILE A 135 -14.52 -8.73 7.11
C ILE A 135 -15.93 -9.31 7.25
N ASP A 136 -16.04 -10.57 7.67
CA ASP A 136 -17.31 -11.26 7.89
C ASP A 136 -18.17 -10.60 8.99
N LEU A 137 -17.53 -9.94 9.96
CA LEU A 137 -18.18 -9.14 11.00
C LEU A 137 -18.53 -7.72 10.55
N GLY A 138 -18.05 -7.29 9.38
CA GLY A 138 -18.24 -5.93 8.86
C GLY A 138 -17.22 -4.91 9.37
N LEU A 139 -16.11 -5.37 9.99
CA LEU A 139 -14.98 -4.50 10.29
C LEU A 139 -14.20 -4.17 9.01
N VAL A 140 -13.50 -3.04 9.00
CA VAL A 140 -12.56 -2.65 7.93
C VAL A 140 -11.13 -2.89 8.43
N PRO A 141 -10.43 -3.96 7.98
CA PRO A 141 -9.06 -4.21 8.38
C PRO A 141 -8.12 -3.11 7.88
N ILE A 142 -7.32 -2.56 8.80
CA ILE A 142 -6.30 -1.55 8.52
C ILE A 142 -4.93 -2.17 8.77
N LEU A 143 -4.16 -2.38 7.70
CA LEU A 143 -2.80 -2.92 7.75
C LEU A 143 -1.80 -1.85 7.31
N TYR A 144 -0.50 -2.11 7.47
CA TYR A 144 0.52 -1.15 7.09
C TYR A 144 1.87 -1.79 6.81
N GLY A 145 2.71 -1.11 6.03
CA GLY A 145 4.10 -1.53 5.88
C GLY A 145 4.83 -1.49 7.22
N ASP A 146 5.60 -2.53 7.54
CA ASP A 146 6.21 -2.71 8.85
C ASP A 146 7.55 -3.44 8.74
N VAL A 147 8.31 -3.47 9.81
CA VAL A 147 9.37 -4.48 9.99
C VAL A 147 8.72 -5.83 10.31
N THR A 148 9.28 -6.93 9.84
CA THR A 148 8.80 -8.27 10.20
C THR A 148 9.95 -9.27 10.31
N LEU A 149 9.70 -10.41 10.94
CA LEU A 149 10.66 -11.50 11.06
C LEU A 149 10.85 -12.22 9.72
N ASP A 150 12.11 -12.56 9.42
CA ASP A 150 12.51 -13.22 8.20
C ASP A 150 13.27 -14.51 8.48
N LEU A 151 12.92 -15.59 7.78
CA LEU A 151 13.50 -16.92 7.98
C LEU A 151 15.00 -17.00 7.66
N GLU A 152 15.52 -16.14 6.78
CA GLU A 152 16.93 -16.20 6.35
C GLU A 152 17.71 -14.95 6.73
N LYS A 153 17.04 -13.80 6.80
CA LYS A 153 17.65 -12.52 7.16
C LYS A 153 17.46 -12.14 8.63
N GLY A 154 16.72 -12.91 9.43
CA GLY A 154 16.31 -12.55 10.79
C GLY A 154 15.16 -11.56 10.83
N PHE A 155 15.27 -10.44 10.10
CA PHE A 155 14.16 -9.53 9.82
C PHE A 155 14.24 -8.93 8.42
N ALA A 156 13.12 -8.36 7.96
CA ALA A 156 13.04 -7.61 6.72
C ALA A 156 12.01 -6.47 6.81
N ILE A 157 12.02 -5.59 5.81
CA ILE A 157 10.96 -4.61 5.61
C ILE A 157 9.86 -5.24 4.77
N LEU A 158 8.67 -5.39 5.36
CA LEU A 158 7.46 -5.77 4.67
C LEU A 158 6.75 -4.52 4.17
N SER A 159 6.82 -4.27 2.86
CA SER A 159 6.16 -3.09 2.28
C SER A 159 4.64 -3.28 2.24
N GLY A 160 3.89 -2.18 2.42
CA GLY A 160 2.44 -2.21 2.21
C GLY A 160 2.05 -2.57 0.78
N ASP A 161 2.96 -2.50 -0.19
CA ASP A 161 2.70 -2.90 -1.58
C ASP A 161 2.63 -4.42 -1.70
N GLN A 162 3.58 -5.12 -1.06
CA GLN A 162 3.55 -6.58 -0.95
C GLN A 162 2.30 -7.06 -0.21
N ILE A 163 1.91 -6.39 0.88
CA ILE A 163 0.70 -6.72 1.64
C ILE A 163 -0.55 -6.54 0.77
N ALA A 164 -0.69 -5.39 0.12
CA ALA A 164 -1.86 -5.09 -0.72
C ALA A 164 -2.01 -6.10 -1.86
N ALA A 165 -0.92 -6.39 -2.57
CA ALA A 165 -0.92 -7.37 -3.67
C ALA A 165 -1.23 -8.79 -3.19
N LEU A 166 -0.60 -9.23 -2.10
CA LEU A 166 -0.83 -10.57 -1.55
C LEU A 166 -2.29 -10.75 -1.12
N LEU A 167 -2.85 -9.78 -0.40
CA LEU A 167 -4.25 -9.85 0.04
C LEU A 167 -5.20 -9.77 -1.14
N ALA A 168 -4.92 -8.94 -2.15
CA ALA A 168 -5.72 -8.90 -3.37
C ALA A 168 -5.78 -10.28 -4.06
N VAL A 169 -4.64 -10.99 -4.15
CA VAL A 169 -4.59 -12.35 -4.71
C VAL A 169 -5.32 -13.36 -3.83
N ARG A 170 -5.06 -13.37 -2.51
CA ARG A 170 -5.60 -14.39 -1.58
C ARG A 170 -7.09 -14.27 -1.32
N LEU A 171 -7.62 -13.05 -1.40
CA LEU A 171 -9.03 -12.76 -1.16
C LEU A 171 -9.80 -12.56 -2.46
N GLY A 172 -9.15 -12.70 -3.63
CA GLY A 172 -9.80 -12.54 -4.93
C GLY A 172 -10.40 -11.15 -5.12
N ALA A 173 -9.66 -10.11 -4.75
CA ALA A 173 -10.13 -8.73 -4.76
C ALA A 173 -10.67 -8.31 -6.13
N GLU A 174 -11.72 -7.49 -6.11
CA GLU A 174 -12.29 -6.91 -7.33
C GLU A 174 -11.37 -5.81 -7.88
N ARG A 175 -10.85 -4.98 -6.98
CA ARG A 175 -10.01 -3.82 -7.32
C ARG A 175 -8.88 -3.67 -6.32
N ILE A 176 -7.75 -3.18 -6.83
CA ILE A 176 -6.60 -2.74 -6.04
C ILE A 176 -6.28 -1.29 -6.42
N ILE A 177 -6.46 -0.38 -5.48
CA ILE A 177 -6.26 1.06 -5.66
C ILE A 177 -5.00 1.46 -4.91
N MET A 178 -4.07 2.11 -5.61
CA MET A 178 -2.81 2.59 -5.08
C MET A 178 -2.83 4.13 -5.06
N GLY A 179 -3.16 4.69 -3.91
CA GLY A 179 -3.09 6.13 -3.65
C GLY A 179 -1.65 6.57 -3.43
N VAL A 180 -1.08 7.37 -4.33
CA VAL A 180 0.32 7.84 -4.31
C VAL A 180 0.40 9.37 -4.31
N ASP A 181 1.61 9.94 -4.27
CA ASP A 181 1.86 11.40 -4.29
C ASP A 181 2.05 11.99 -5.70
N VAL A 182 1.62 11.27 -6.74
CA VAL A 182 1.69 11.65 -8.16
C VAL A 182 0.38 11.26 -8.86
N ASP A 183 0.10 11.84 -10.03
CA ASP A 183 -1.17 11.59 -10.74
C ASP A 183 -1.38 10.15 -11.19
N GLY A 184 -0.30 9.43 -11.48
CA GLY A 184 -0.32 8.04 -11.90
C GLY A 184 1.08 7.65 -12.37
N LEU A 185 1.15 6.72 -13.31
CA LEU A 185 2.37 6.44 -14.05
C LEU A 185 2.54 7.45 -15.18
N TYR A 186 3.78 7.93 -15.34
CA TYR A 186 4.15 8.84 -16.40
C TYR A 186 5.14 8.16 -17.35
N THR A 187 5.27 8.71 -18.56
CA THR A 187 6.28 8.26 -19.54
C THR A 187 7.71 8.38 -19.01
N GLU A 188 7.96 9.35 -18.14
CA GLU A 188 9.23 9.63 -17.44
C GLU A 188 8.92 10.20 -16.04
N ASP A 189 9.91 10.43 -15.18
CA ASP A 189 9.64 11.05 -13.88
C ASP A 189 9.15 12.52 -14.07
N PRO A 190 7.89 12.84 -13.74
CA PRO A 190 7.33 14.17 -13.96
C PRO A 190 7.94 15.23 -13.04
N LYS A 191 8.69 14.84 -12.01
CA LYS A 191 9.42 15.75 -11.12
C LYS A 191 10.74 16.21 -11.73
N LEU A 192 11.28 15.43 -12.68
CA LEU A 192 12.54 15.72 -13.36
C LEU A 192 12.33 16.19 -14.80
N ASN A 193 11.31 15.67 -15.48
CA ASN A 193 10.99 16.02 -16.86
C ASN A 193 9.57 16.63 -16.98
N PRO A 194 9.45 17.95 -17.20
CA PRO A 194 8.16 18.62 -17.40
C PRO A 194 7.36 18.13 -18.63
N SER A 195 8.01 17.47 -19.59
CA SER A 195 7.36 16.90 -20.78
C SER A 195 6.79 15.50 -20.53
N ALA A 196 6.99 14.94 -19.33
CA ALA A 196 6.45 13.64 -18.97
C ALA A 196 4.92 13.65 -19.06
N ARG A 197 4.35 12.70 -19.79
CA ARG A 197 2.91 12.59 -19.98
C ARG A 197 2.32 11.51 -19.08
N LEU A 198 1.17 11.81 -18.46
CA LEU A 198 0.42 10.85 -17.68
C LEU A 198 -0.09 9.74 -18.61
N ILE A 199 0.20 8.50 -18.23
CA ILE A 199 -0.31 7.31 -18.91
C ILE A 199 -1.66 6.97 -18.27
N GLN A 200 -2.74 7.03 -19.02
CA GLN A 200 -4.08 6.79 -18.48
C GLN A 200 -4.42 5.30 -18.37
N HIS A 201 -3.87 4.48 -19.27
CA HIS A 201 -4.15 3.06 -19.34
C HIS A 201 -2.93 2.27 -19.79
N LEU A 202 -2.69 1.10 -19.17
CA LEU A 202 -1.68 0.13 -19.58
C LEU A 202 -2.21 -1.29 -19.44
N THR A 203 -1.77 -2.17 -20.32
CA THR A 203 -1.90 -3.62 -20.14
C THR A 203 -0.69 -4.16 -19.38
N ILE A 204 -0.81 -5.39 -18.85
CA ILE A 204 0.35 -6.12 -18.32
C ILE A 204 1.47 -6.22 -19.36
N LYS A 205 1.12 -6.40 -20.64
CA LYS A 205 2.09 -6.52 -21.73
C LYS A 205 2.87 -5.23 -21.92
N ASP A 206 2.18 -4.09 -21.93
CA ASP A 206 2.83 -2.77 -22.03
C ASP A 206 3.79 -2.54 -20.86
N LEU A 207 3.37 -2.96 -19.67
CA LEU A 207 4.20 -2.86 -18.46
C LEU A 207 5.47 -3.74 -18.55
N GLU A 208 5.34 -4.98 -19.03
CA GLU A 208 6.47 -5.89 -19.25
C GLU A 208 7.43 -5.34 -20.34
N GLU A 209 6.92 -4.64 -21.34
CA GLU A 209 7.71 -3.92 -22.36
C GLU A 209 8.49 -2.74 -21.77
N ILE A 210 7.81 -1.87 -21.01
CA ILE A 210 8.44 -0.75 -20.30
C ILE A 210 9.56 -1.25 -19.38
N TRP A 211 9.30 -2.33 -18.63
CA TRP A 211 10.28 -2.91 -17.72
C TRP A 211 11.53 -3.45 -18.44
N ARG A 212 11.36 -4.12 -19.59
CA ARG A 212 12.49 -4.56 -20.42
C ARG A 212 13.31 -3.39 -20.94
N GLY A 213 12.66 -2.30 -21.37
CA GLY A 213 13.33 -1.09 -21.82
C GLY A 213 14.19 -0.44 -20.72
N ILE A 214 13.67 -0.33 -19.50
CA ILE A 214 14.38 0.27 -18.36
C ILE A 214 15.60 -0.56 -17.95
N ARG A 215 15.52 -1.90 -17.98
CA ARG A 215 16.67 -2.77 -17.69
C ARG A 215 17.84 -2.61 -18.68
N GLY A 216 17.58 -2.10 -19.88
CA GLY A 216 18.61 -1.81 -20.89
C GLY A 216 19.29 -0.45 -20.73
N SER A 217 18.71 0.45 -19.94
CA SER A 217 19.22 1.82 -19.72
C SER A 217 19.86 1.97 -18.34
N SER A 218 21.11 2.41 -18.30
CA SER A 218 21.89 2.68 -17.07
C SER A 218 21.43 3.94 -16.32
N SER A 219 20.12 4.12 -16.08
CA SER A 219 19.61 5.23 -15.28
C SER A 219 19.50 4.80 -13.81
N PRO A 220 20.32 5.35 -12.90
CA PRO A 220 20.39 4.89 -11.50
C PRO A 220 19.15 5.26 -10.67
N ASP A 221 18.32 6.20 -11.15
CA ASP A 221 17.44 6.98 -10.27
C ASP A 221 15.99 7.08 -10.75
N VAL A 222 15.53 6.15 -11.60
CA VAL A 222 14.08 5.97 -11.86
C VAL A 222 13.56 4.78 -11.05
N THR A 223 13.53 4.99 -9.73
CA THR A 223 12.48 4.51 -8.83
C THR A 223 12.38 3.00 -8.54
N GLY A 224 13.37 2.43 -7.83
CA GLY A 224 13.15 1.17 -7.08
C GLY A 224 11.86 1.18 -6.22
N GLY A 225 11.31 2.36 -5.92
CA GLY A 225 9.99 2.56 -5.33
C GLY A 225 8.77 2.49 -6.25
N MET A 226 8.72 3.17 -7.41
CA MET A 226 7.49 3.21 -8.24
C MET A 226 7.39 1.96 -9.11
N MET A 227 8.49 1.57 -9.74
CA MET A 227 8.48 0.35 -10.52
C MET A 227 8.27 -0.89 -9.65
N GLY A 228 8.89 -0.92 -8.46
CA GLY A 228 8.61 -1.97 -7.47
C GLY A 228 7.12 -2.07 -7.11
N LYS A 229 6.45 -0.93 -6.88
CA LYS A 229 4.99 -0.88 -6.64
C LYS A 229 4.20 -1.48 -7.80
N ILE A 230 4.56 -1.13 -9.03
CA ILE A 230 3.81 -1.55 -10.22
C ILE A 230 3.97 -3.06 -10.46
N LEU A 231 5.17 -3.59 -10.25
CA LEU A 231 5.41 -5.05 -10.37
C LEU A 231 4.58 -5.87 -9.36
N GLU A 232 4.32 -5.34 -8.17
CA GLU A 232 3.41 -6.00 -7.21
C GLU A 232 1.96 -6.07 -7.71
N LEU A 233 1.55 -5.21 -8.66
CA LEU A 233 0.18 -5.23 -9.20
C LEU A 233 -0.03 -6.34 -10.24
N ILE A 234 1.03 -6.88 -10.83
CA ILE A 234 0.91 -7.92 -11.88
C ILE A 234 0.15 -9.16 -11.38
N PRO A 235 0.50 -9.78 -10.22
CA PRO A 235 -0.21 -10.99 -9.78
C PRO A 235 -1.71 -10.77 -9.49
N PRO A 236 -2.15 -9.70 -8.79
CA PRO A 236 -3.58 -9.36 -8.66
C PRO A 236 -4.29 -9.20 -9.99
N ILE A 237 -3.70 -8.49 -10.96
CA ILE A 237 -4.33 -8.25 -12.27
C ILE A 237 -4.46 -9.57 -13.04
N LYS A 238 -3.44 -10.44 -13.00
CA LYS A 238 -3.54 -11.80 -13.59
C LYS A 238 -4.67 -12.64 -12.96
N ARG A 239 -5.06 -12.33 -11.72
CA ARG A 239 -6.20 -12.95 -11.01
C ARG A 239 -7.53 -12.23 -11.22
N GLY A 240 -7.57 -11.20 -12.05
CA GLY A 240 -8.79 -10.49 -12.46
C GLY A 240 -9.11 -9.24 -11.65
N ALA A 241 -8.21 -8.78 -10.77
CA ALA A 241 -8.38 -7.49 -10.10
C ALA A 241 -8.12 -6.34 -11.08
N LYS A 242 -8.93 -5.29 -11.04
CA LYS A 242 -8.63 -4.03 -11.72
C LYS A 242 -7.67 -3.21 -10.87
N ALA A 243 -6.52 -2.83 -11.43
CA ALA A 243 -5.55 -2.02 -10.71
C ALA A 243 -5.63 -0.55 -11.12
N LEU A 244 -5.60 0.34 -10.14
CA LEU A 244 -5.67 1.78 -10.38
C LEU A 244 -4.63 2.50 -9.53
N ILE A 245 -3.84 3.37 -10.14
CA ILE A 245 -2.89 4.25 -9.45
C ILE A 245 -3.44 5.67 -9.52
N VAL A 246 -3.65 6.31 -8.37
CA VAL A 246 -4.23 7.67 -8.29
C VAL A 246 -3.45 8.57 -7.36
N ASN A 247 -3.49 9.88 -7.62
CA ASN A 247 -2.96 10.85 -6.66
C ASN A 247 -3.86 10.96 -5.44
N ALA A 248 -3.40 10.44 -4.32
CA ALA A 248 -4.11 10.56 -3.06
C ALA A 248 -4.08 11.99 -2.50
N LEU A 249 -3.17 12.87 -2.94
CA LEU A 249 -3.11 14.27 -2.49
C LEU A 249 -4.16 15.18 -3.15
N LYS A 250 -4.69 14.78 -4.31
CA LYS A 250 -5.76 15.54 -4.99
C LYS A 250 -7.11 15.22 -4.34
N PRO A 251 -7.88 16.24 -3.89
CA PRO A 251 -9.21 16.05 -3.34
C PRO A 251 -10.11 15.23 -4.28
N ARG A 252 -10.95 14.37 -3.69
CA ARG A 252 -11.92 13.48 -4.37
C ARG A 252 -11.32 12.31 -5.16
N ASN A 253 -10.02 12.27 -5.43
CA ASN A 253 -9.46 11.19 -6.25
C ASN A 253 -9.63 9.81 -5.61
N VAL A 254 -9.50 9.69 -4.28
CA VAL A 254 -9.67 8.40 -3.60
C VAL A 254 -11.14 8.01 -3.55
N TYR A 255 -12.04 8.95 -3.27
CA TYR A 255 -13.48 8.73 -3.40
C TYR A 255 -13.84 8.19 -4.80
N LYS A 256 -13.41 8.90 -5.85
CA LYS A 256 -13.71 8.53 -7.24
C LYS A 256 -13.16 7.15 -7.60
N ALA A 257 -11.94 6.84 -7.15
CA ALA A 257 -11.32 5.53 -7.33
C ALA A 257 -12.12 4.42 -6.66
N LEU A 258 -12.59 4.64 -5.42
CA LEU A 258 -13.41 3.69 -4.69
C LEU A 258 -14.78 3.46 -5.37
N LYS A 259 -15.39 4.52 -5.94
CA LYS A 259 -16.62 4.42 -6.73
C LYS A 259 -16.42 3.81 -8.12
N GLY A 260 -15.18 3.65 -8.58
CA GLY A 260 -14.88 3.16 -9.93
C GLY A 260 -15.18 4.18 -11.04
N GLU A 261 -15.12 5.48 -10.72
CA GLU A 261 -15.25 6.53 -11.74
C GLU A 261 -14.03 6.51 -12.69
N PRO A 262 -14.24 6.65 -14.01
CA PRO A 262 -13.15 6.65 -14.99
C PRO A 262 -12.39 7.98 -15.01
N GLY A 263 -11.24 7.98 -15.69
CA GLY A 263 -10.51 9.22 -16.02
C GLY A 263 -9.63 9.79 -14.91
N ILE A 264 -9.31 8.99 -13.90
CA ILE A 264 -8.40 9.37 -12.82
C ILE A 264 -7.14 8.49 -12.83
N GLY A 265 -5.98 9.13 -12.89
CA GLY A 265 -4.67 8.47 -12.83
C GLY A 265 -4.43 7.42 -13.91
N THR A 266 -3.90 6.26 -13.52
CA THR A 266 -3.49 5.17 -14.42
C THR A 266 -4.21 3.87 -14.06
N GLU A 267 -5.02 3.38 -14.98
CA GLU A 267 -5.60 2.04 -14.90
C GLU A 267 -4.62 1.01 -15.50
N ILE A 268 -4.48 -0.14 -14.86
CA ILE A 268 -3.72 -1.27 -15.38
C ILE A 268 -4.61 -2.50 -15.47
N THR A 269 -4.75 -3.03 -16.69
CA THR A 269 -5.60 -4.18 -17.01
C THR A 269 -4.76 -5.37 -17.47
N LYS A 270 -5.41 -6.53 -17.57
CA LYS A 270 -4.77 -7.75 -18.06
C LYS A 270 -4.50 -7.70 -19.56
N GLU A 271 -5.47 -7.22 -20.32
CA GLU A 271 -5.52 -7.11 -21.79
C GLU A 271 -6.09 -5.74 -22.17
#